data_AF-A0A0F9DG67-F1
#
_entry.id   AF-A0A0F9DG67-F1
#
_cell.length_a   1.000
_cell.length_b   1.000
_cell.length_c   1.000
_cell.angle_alpha   90.00
_cell.angle_beta   90.00
_cell.angle_gamma   90.00
#
_symmetry.space_group_name_H-M   'P 1'
#
loop_
_entity.id
_entity.type
_entity.pdbx_description
1 polymer ?
#
loop_
_entity_poly.entity_id
_entity_poly.type
_entity_poly.pdbx_seq_one_letter_code
_entity_poly.pdbx_strand_id
1 'polypeptide(L)'
;MQDLNDKITGGFLTALEWNEVPSEIQNVIEALGLVLSSGDLNQLGKAIVGYASAGPFYSETGIANAYVATIIGTKQGLHALSAVTDGAIVRFRPGNVNTGASTLNVNSLGVKDIVRENGDVLSAGDLDITRDIAVRWDQTADDWRVFNSALLTPLILGLERPQEILPVVLS
;
A
#
# COMPACT_ATOMS: atom_id res chain seq x y z
N MET A 1 7.62 -2.81 24.64
CA MET A 1 8.70 -2.93 25.63
C MET A 1 8.72 -1.66 26.46
N GLN A 2 8.99 -1.76 27.76
CA GLN A 2 9.23 -0.59 28.61
C GLN A 2 10.49 0.16 28.15
N ASP A 3 10.55 1.46 28.41
CA ASP A 3 11.78 2.22 28.19
C ASP A 3 12.80 1.84 29.27
N LEU A 4 13.96 1.36 28.83
CA LEU A 4 15.05 0.91 29.70
C LEU A 4 16.24 1.88 29.73
N ASN A 5 16.25 2.93 28.89
CA ASN A 5 17.44 3.78 28.71
C ASN A 5 17.80 4.58 29.97
N ASP A 6 16.81 4.93 30.79
CA ASP A 6 16.99 5.73 32.01
C ASP A 6 16.46 5.02 33.27
N LYS A 7 16.39 3.68 33.23
CA LYS A 7 15.78 2.93 34.34
C LYS A 7 16.67 2.94 35.58
N ILE A 8 16.31 3.78 36.55
CA ILE A 8 16.92 3.79 37.89
C ILE A 8 16.08 2.91 38.82
N THR A 9 16.16 1.59 38.67
CA THR A 9 15.58 0.63 39.62
C THR A 9 16.61 -0.43 39.95
N GLY A 10 17.65 -0.02 40.69
CA GLY A 10 18.78 -0.89 41.02
C GLY A 10 19.59 -1.31 39.79
N GLY A 11 20.55 -2.23 39.96
CA GLY A 11 21.44 -2.72 38.90
C GLY A 11 20.92 -3.96 38.15
N PHE A 12 19.62 -4.22 38.16
CA PHE A 12 19.04 -5.46 37.65
C PHE A 12 17.77 -5.20 36.82
N LEU A 13 17.58 -5.99 35.77
CA LEU A 13 16.30 -6.11 35.08
C LEU A 13 15.47 -7.19 35.78
N THR A 14 14.18 -6.91 35.97
CA THR A 14 13.25 -7.93 36.43
C THR A 14 13.02 -8.97 35.32
N ALA A 15 12.58 -10.17 35.70
CA ALA A 15 12.24 -11.20 34.71
C ALA A 15 11.14 -10.72 33.73
N LEU A 16 10.21 -9.88 34.20
CA LEU A 16 9.16 -9.30 33.34
C LEU A 16 9.80 -8.48 32.22
N GLU A 17 10.68 -7.54 32.57
CA GLU A 17 11.34 -6.66 31.61
C GLU A 17 12.29 -7.43 30.67
N TRP A 18 13.03 -8.39 31.21
CA TRP A 18 13.90 -9.23 30.38
C TRP A 18 13.12 -10.04 29.36
N ASN A 19 11.95 -10.55 29.72
CA ASN A 19 11.11 -11.37 28.84
C ASN A 19 10.43 -10.57 27.72
N GLU A 20 10.38 -9.24 27.81
CA GLU A 20 9.82 -8.40 26.74
C GLU A 20 10.70 -8.47 25.47
N VAL A 21 12.03 -8.54 25.62
CA VAL A 21 12.98 -8.62 24.48
C VAL A 21 12.78 -9.87 23.61
N PRO A 22 12.84 -11.11 24.15
CA PRO A 22 12.59 -12.29 23.34
C PRO A 22 11.13 -12.36 22.84
N SER A 23 10.17 -11.75 23.55
CA SER A 23 8.78 -11.68 23.09
C SER A 23 8.65 -10.79 21.85
N GLU A 24 9.33 -9.64 21.81
CA GLU A 24 9.32 -8.75 20.66
C GLU A 24 9.94 -9.41 19.42
N ILE A 25 11.05 -10.13 19.60
CA ILE A 25 11.69 -10.90 18.53
C ILE A 25 10.76 -12.00 18.00
N GLN A 26 10.09 -12.74 18.89
CA GLN A 26 9.12 -13.78 18.50
C GLN A 26 7.95 -13.18 17.73
N ASN A 27 7.38 -12.08 18.20
CA ASN A 27 6.29 -11.39 17.53
C ASN A 27 6.68 -10.97 16.10
N VAL A 28 7.90 -10.47 15.88
CA VAL A 28 8.37 -10.11 14.53
C VAL A 28 8.43 -11.33 13.61
N ILE A 29 8.84 -12.49 14.12
CA ILE A 29 8.94 -13.73 13.35
C ILE A 29 7.55 -14.29 13.02
N GLU A 30 6.72 -14.46 14.04
CA GLU A 30 5.39 -15.08 13.92
C GLU A 30 4.40 -14.18 13.15
N ALA A 31 4.60 -12.86 13.16
CA ALA A 31 3.78 -11.92 12.38
C ALA A 31 3.81 -12.16 10.86
N LEU A 32 4.82 -12.88 10.36
CA LEU A 32 4.90 -13.32 8.96
C LEU A 32 4.42 -14.76 8.73
N GLY A 33 3.79 -15.37 9.74
CA GLY A 33 3.35 -16.76 9.71
C GLY A 33 4.49 -17.77 9.82
N LEU A 34 5.69 -17.35 10.20
CA LEU A 34 6.82 -18.25 10.45
C LEU A 34 6.63 -18.95 11.81
N VAL A 35 6.89 -20.26 11.86
CA VAL A 35 6.83 -21.06 13.08
C VAL A 35 8.19 -21.03 13.79
N LEU A 36 8.22 -20.66 15.07
CA LEU A 36 9.44 -20.64 15.89
C LEU A 36 10.11 -22.02 15.95
N SER A 37 11.43 -22.06 15.84
CA SER A 37 12.21 -23.29 15.84
C SER A 37 13.58 -23.07 16.43
N SER A 38 13.91 -23.80 17.50
CA SER A 38 15.26 -23.81 18.07
C SER A 38 16.32 -24.39 17.13
N GLY A 39 15.90 -25.06 16.05
CA GLY A 39 16.79 -25.57 15.00
C GLY A 39 17.11 -24.53 13.91
N ASP A 40 16.47 -23.36 13.93
CA ASP A 40 16.68 -22.30 12.94
C ASP A 40 17.20 -21.03 13.62
N LEU A 41 18.50 -20.74 13.46
CA LEU A 41 19.12 -19.54 14.01
C LEU A 41 18.95 -18.30 13.12
N ASN A 42 18.27 -18.43 11.97
CA ASN A 42 18.11 -17.36 10.98
C ASN A 42 16.68 -16.82 10.90
N GLN A 43 15.79 -17.16 11.84
CA GLN A 43 14.37 -16.79 11.76
C GLN A 43 14.13 -15.29 11.73
N LEU A 44 14.89 -14.52 12.54
CA LEU A 44 14.80 -13.06 12.51
C LEU A 44 15.23 -12.49 11.15
N GLY A 45 16.29 -13.02 10.55
CA GLY A 45 16.72 -12.63 9.21
C GLY A 45 15.66 -12.92 8.14
N LYS A 46 15.02 -14.09 8.21
CA LYS A 46 13.89 -14.45 7.33
C LYS A 46 12.72 -13.48 7.52
N ALA A 47 12.42 -13.11 8.76
CA ALA A 47 11.36 -12.16 9.06
C ALA A 47 11.66 -10.79 8.45
N ILE A 48 12.87 -10.26 8.65
CA ILE A 48 13.29 -8.96 8.07
C ILE A 48 13.16 -8.98 6.54
N VAL A 49 13.62 -10.05 5.88
CA VAL A 49 13.48 -10.21 4.43
C VAL A 49 12.00 -10.30 4.03
N GLY A 50 11.16 -11.00 4.80
CA GLY A 50 9.71 -11.06 4.58
C GLY A 50 9.05 -9.68 4.63
N TYR A 51 9.36 -8.85 5.63
CA TYR A 51 8.87 -7.48 5.74
C TYR A 51 9.33 -6.61 4.55
N ALA A 52 10.60 -6.72 4.15
CA ALA A 52 11.15 -5.97 3.03
C ALA A 52 10.59 -6.42 1.67
N SER A 53 10.39 -7.72 1.47
CA SER A 53 9.98 -8.31 0.18
C SER A 53 8.48 -8.27 -0.06
N ALA A 54 7.65 -8.50 0.98
CA ALA A 54 6.20 -8.40 0.87
C ALA A 54 5.76 -6.96 0.57
N GLY A 55 6.60 -5.98 0.94
CA GLY A 55 6.35 -4.56 0.75
C GLY A 55 5.04 -4.11 1.42
N PRO A 56 4.62 -2.86 1.14
CA PRO A 56 3.37 -2.33 1.66
C PRO A 56 2.18 -2.84 0.81
N PHE A 57 2.08 -4.15 0.54
CA PHE A 57 0.93 -4.72 -0.19
C PHE A 57 -0.24 -5.04 0.76
N TYR A 58 -1.45 -4.64 0.36
CA TYR A 58 -2.70 -4.72 1.11
C TYR A 58 -3.77 -5.47 0.31
N SER A 59 -4.67 -6.15 1.01
CA SER A 59 -5.88 -6.72 0.40
C SER A 59 -6.92 -5.62 0.20
N GLU A 60 -7.70 -5.72 -0.87
CA GLU A 60 -8.76 -4.77 -1.22
C GLU A 60 -10.12 -5.47 -1.09
N THR A 61 -11.11 -4.83 -0.45
CA THR A 61 -12.44 -5.41 -0.18
C THR A 61 -13.61 -4.43 -0.34
N GLY A 62 -13.32 -3.22 -0.80
CA GLY A 62 -14.29 -2.17 -1.04
C GLY A 62 -15.08 -2.37 -2.32
N ILE A 63 -15.76 -1.30 -2.72
CA ILE A 63 -16.60 -1.22 -3.91
C ILE A 63 -16.08 -0.13 -4.85
N ALA A 64 -16.64 -0.03 -6.06
CA ALA A 64 -16.28 1.03 -6.99
C ALA A 64 -16.34 2.42 -6.32
N ASN A 65 -15.25 3.19 -6.46
CA ASN A 65 -15.07 4.53 -5.87
C ASN A 65 -14.97 4.60 -4.33
N ALA A 66 -15.09 3.48 -3.62
CA ALA A 66 -14.93 3.41 -2.16
C ALA A 66 -14.12 2.16 -1.80
N TYR A 67 -12.80 2.31 -1.89
CA TYR A 67 -11.85 1.22 -1.71
C TYR A 67 -11.47 1.05 -0.24
N VAL A 68 -11.19 -0.20 0.14
CA VAL A 68 -10.77 -0.54 1.51
C VAL A 68 -9.52 -1.41 1.43
N ALA A 69 -8.38 -0.85 1.86
CA ALA A 69 -7.09 -1.55 1.90
C ALA A 69 -6.79 -2.03 3.31
N THR A 70 -6.66 -3.35 3.49
CA THR A 70 -6.39 -3.98 4.79
C THR A 70 -5.06 -4.74 4.78
N ILE A 71 -4.33 -4.66 5.89
CA ILE A 71 -3.08 -5.38 6.08
C ILE A 71 -3.32 -6.88 5.88
N ILE A 72 -2.42 -7.55 5.15
CA ILE A 72 -2.52 -8.99 4.92
C ILE A 72 -1.82 -9.71 6.07
N GLY A 73 -2.57 -10.59 6.75
CA GLY A 73 -2.06 -11.38 7.87
C GLY A 73 -1.85 -10.54 9.12
N THR A 74 -0.86 -10.94 9.94
CA THR A 74 -0.53 -10.30 11.22
C THR A 74 0.73 -9.44 11.14
N LYS A 75 1.28 -9.22 9.94
CA LYS A 75 2.46 -8.40 9.72
C LYS A 75 2.21 -6.99 10.24
N GLN A 76 3.17 -6.39 10.93
CA GLN A 76 3.09 -4.98 11.31
C GLN A 76 3.12 -4.09 10.06
N GLY A 77 2.40 -2.97 10.09
CA GLY A 77 2.31 -2.04 8.97
C GLY A 77 1.69 -0.72 9.39
N LEU A 78 1.06 0.02 8.47
CA LEU A 78 0.52 1.34 8.79
C LEU A 78 -0.57 1.33 9.88
N HIS A 79 -1.27 0.21 10.08
CA HIS A 79 -2.22 0.06 11.20
C HIS A 79 -1.56 0.15 12.58
N ALA A 80 -0.27 -0.15 12.68
CA ALA A 80 0.47 -0.12 13.92
C ALA A 80 0.93 1.30 14.28
N LEU A 81 0.79 2.25 13.36
CA LEU A 81 1.15 3.64 13.57
C LEU A 81 -0.05 4.42 14.09
N SER A 82 0.17 5.30 15.08
CA SER A 82 -0.85 6.21 15.60
C SER A 82 -1.25 7.30 14.62
N ALA A 83 -0.41 7.56 13.61
CA ALA A 83 -0.67 8.46 12.50
C ALA A 83 0.09 8.00 11.25
N VAL A 84 -0.48 8.27 10.08
CA VAL A 84 0.22 8.05 8.81
C VAL A 84 1.25 9.15 8.62
N THR A 85 2.53 8.78 8.51
CA THR A 85 3.61 9.72 8.22
C THR A 85 3.56 10.15 6.76
N ASP A 86 3.88 11.42 6.49
CA ASP A 86 4.03 11.91 5.12
C ASP A 86 4.95 10.99 4.29
N GLY A 87 4.56 10.73 3.04
CA GLY A 87 5.30 9.83 2.16
C GLY A 87 5.06 8.34 2.38
N ALA A 88 4.24 7.94 3.36
CA ALA A 88 3.87 6.53 3.56
C ALA A 88 3.22 5.94 2.30
N ILE A 89 3.59 4.70 1.96
CA ILE A 89 3.14 4.04 0.74
C ILE A 89 2.20 2.89 1.09
N VAL A 90 1.12 2.78 0.32
CA VAL A 90 0.22 1.62 0.28
C VAL A 90 0.13 1.13 -1.15
N ARG A 91 0.29 -0.18 -1.35
CA ARG A 91 0.08 -0.85 -2.64
C ARG A 91 -1.06 -1.83 -2.51
N PHE A 92 -1.96 -1.83 -3.49
CA PHE A 92 -3.06 -2.80 -3.56
C PHE A 92 -3.52 -2.98 -5.00
N ARG A 93 -4.33 -4.01 -5.25
CA ARG A 93 -5.04 -4.19 -6.51
C ARG A 93 -6.50 -3.77 -6.33
N PRO A 94 -7.01 -2.77 -7.08
CA PRO A 94 -8.43 -2.43 -7.04
C PRO A 94 -9.29 -3.64 -7.41
N GLY A 95 -10.33 -3.95 -6.63
CA GLY A 95 -11.32 -4.97 -6.98
C GLY A 95 -12.36 -4.49 -8.00
N ASN A 96 -12.48 -3.17 -8.18
CA ASN A 96 -13.45 -2.53 -9.06
C ASN A 96 -12.79 -1.36 -9.81
N VAL A 97 -13.17 -1.17 -11.08
CA VAL A 97 -12.74 0.00 -11.85
C VAL A 97 -13.44 1.25 -11.31
N ASN A 98 -12.70 2.34 -11.10
CA ASN A 98 -13.32 3.59 -10.65
C ASN A 98 -14.06 4.28 -11.81
N THR A 99 -15.11 5.02 -11.48
CA THR A 99 -15.91 5.80 -12.45
C THR A 99 -15.79 7.31 -12.24
N GLY A 100 -15.03 7.75 -11.23
CA GLY A 100 -14.79 9.16 -10.92
C GLY A 100 -14.04 9.32 -9.60
N ALA A 101 -14.37 10.38 -8.87
CA ALA A 101 -13.84 10.65 -7.52
C ALA A 101 -13.95 9.40 -6.64
N SER A 102 -12.84 9.04 -5.99
CA SER A 102 -12.73 7.80 -5.24
C SER A 102 -12.08 8.04 -3.89
N THR A 103 -12.36 7.13 -2.95
CA THR A 103 -11.82 7.17 -1.59
C THR A 103 -11.09 5.88 -1.24
N LEU A 104 -10.17 5.96 -0.27
CA LEU A 104 -9.47 4.84 0.34
C LEU A 104 -9.63 4.90 1.85
N ASN A 105 -9.98 3.76 2.44
CA ASN A 105 -9.83 3.53 3.87
C ASN A 105 -8.72 2.50 4.10
N VAL A 106 -7.60 2.92 4.68
CA VAL A 106 -6.46 2.04 4.99
C VAL A 106 -6.58 1.58 6.44
N ASN A 107 -6.76 0.28 6.67
CA ASN A 107 -6.83 -0.32 8.00
C ASN A 107 -7.79 0.38 9.00
N SER A 108 -8.89 0.95 8.51
CA SER A 108 -9.83 1.72 9.35
C SER A 108 -9.25 2.99 9.99
N LEU A 109 -8.13 3.52 9.47
CA LEU A 109 -7.54 4.80 9.92
C LEU A 109 -8.39 6.02 9.50
N GLY A 110 -9.39 5.80 8.66
CA GLY A 110 -10.32 6.84 8.18
C GLY A 110 -10.43 6.80 6.65
N VAL A 111 -11.58 7.26 6.16
CA VAL A 111 -11.82 7.41 4.71
C VAL A 111 -11.15 8.72 4.26
N LYS A 112 -10.27 8.61 3.27
CA LYS A 112 -9.56 9.74 2.65
C LYS A 112 -9.68 9.67 1.13
N ASP A 113 -9.58 10.81 0.46
CA ASP A 113 -9.66 10.86 -1.00
C ASP A 113 -8.44 10.17 -1.64
N ILE A 114 -8.67 9.52 -2.79
CA ILE A 114 -7.61 9.09 -3.70
C ILE A 114 -7.66 9.99 -4.92
N VAL A 115 -6.53 10.58 -5.24
CA VAL A 115 -6.37 11.56 -6.30
C VAL A 115 -5.10 11.26 -7.08
N ARG A 116 -4.96 11.86 -8.25
CA ARG A 116 -3.74 11.75 -9.05
C ARG A 116 -2.56 12.41 -8.33
N GLU A 117 -1.36 12.05 -8.77
CA GLU A 117 -0.10 12.58 -8.23
C GLU A 117 -0.05 14.12 -8.20
N ASN A 118 -0.71 14.77 -9.16
CA ASN A 118 -0.66 16.21 -9.35
C ASN A 118 -1.67 17.02 -8.53
N GLY A 119 -2.65 16.40 -7.86
CA GLY A 119 -3.78 17.18 -7.32
C GLY A 119 -5.14 16.64 -7.71
N ASP A 120 -5.25 16.19 -8.97
CA ASP A 120 -6.54 16.13 -9.64
C ASP A 120 -7.38 14.95 -9.18
N VAL A 121 -8.69 15.17 -9.17
CA VAL A 121 -9.69 14.12 -8.98
C VAL A 121 -9.48 13.03 -10.04
N LEU A 122 -9.59 11.77 -9.63
CA LEU A 122 -9.49 10.63 -10.54
C LEU A 122 -10.59 10.67 -11.62
N SER A 123 -10.22 10.36 -12.85
CA SER A 123 -11.18 10.06 -13.93
C SER A 123 -11.51 8.58 -13.94
N ALA A 124 -12.63 8.25 -14.59
CA ALA A 124 -13.02 6.86 -14.81
C ALA A 124 -11.87 6.05 -15.46
N GLY A 125 -11.58 4.87 -14.89
CA GLY A 125 -10.54 3.97 -15.38
C GLY A 125 -9.12 4.27 -14.91
N ASP A 126 -8.88 5.31 -14.11
CA ASP A 126 -7.55 5.55 -13.53
C ASP A 126 -7.12 4.36 -12.64
N LEU A 127 -8.06 3.83 -11.86
CA LEU A 127 -7.91 2.63 -11.04
C LEU A 127 -8.52 1.46 -11.81
N ASP A 128 -7.66 0.54 -12.23
CA ASP A 128 -8.03 -0.64 -13.01
C ASP A 128 -7.75 -1.92 -12.24
N ILE A 129 -8.55 -2.96 -12.51
CA ILE A 129 -8.49 -4.26 -11.84
C ILE A 129 -7.33 -5.14 -12.33
N THR A 130 -6.71 -4.81 -13.47
CA THR A 130 -5.66 -5.65 -14.08
C THR A 130 -4.26 -5.37 -13.53
N ARG A 131 -4.09 -4.29 -12.77
CA ARG A 131 -2.80 -3.83 -12.28
C ARG A 131 -2.84 -3.45 -10.81
N ASP A 132 -1.68 -3.53 -10.18
CA ASP A 132 -1.52 -2.98 -8.84
C ASP A 132 -1.27 -1.48 -8.93
N ILE A 133 -1.81 -0.75 -7.96
CA ILE A 133 -1.55 0.67 -7.80
C ILE A 133 -0.76 0.91 -6.53
N ALA A 134 0.08 1.93 -6.53
CA ALA A 134 0.71 2.48 -5.33
C ALA A 134 0.15 3.88 -5.07
N VAL A 135 -0.18 4.13 -3.81
CA VAL A 135 -0.62 5.43 -3.32
C VAL A 135 0.31 5.91 -2.21
N ARG A 136 0.67 7.18 -2.25
CA ARG A 136 1.51 7.85 -1.27
C ARG A 136 0.63 8.78 -0.44
N TRP A 137 0.78 8.73 0.87
CA TRP A 137 0.15 9.70 1.76
C TRP A 137 0.76 11.08 1.55
N ASP A 138 -0.09 12.10 1.44
CA ASP A 138 0.28 13.50 1.50
C ASP A 138 -0.34 14.13 2.75
N GLN A 139 0.49 14.40 3.75
CA GLN A 139 0.01 14.89 5.04
C GLN A 139 -0.51 16.33 4.95
N THR A 140 -0.04 17.13 3.99
CA THR A 140 -0.45 18.53 3.85
C THR A 140 -1.81 18.63 3.19
N ALA A 141 -2.03 17.82 2.15
CA ALA A 141 -3.30 17.76 1.43
C ALA A 141 -4.34 16.86 2.11
N ASP A 142 -3.92 16.01 3.06
CA ASP A 142 -4.76 15.04 3.77
C ASP A 142 -5.43 14.02 2.83
N ASP A 143 -4.70 13.60 1.79
CA ASP A 143 -5.16 12.69 0.75
C ASP A 143 -4.11 11.64 0.31
N TRP A 144 -4.58 10.67 -0.47
CA TRP A 144 -3.75 9.65 -1.10
C TRP A 144 -3.45 10.01 -2.54
N ARG A 145 -2.17 10.14 -2.88
CA ARG A 145 -1.66 10.41 -4.23
C ARG A 145 -1.32 9.12 -4.93
N VAL A 146 -2.01 8.79 -6.02
CA VAL A 146 -1.58 7.71 -6.92
C VAL A 146 -0.24 8.13 -7.54
N PHE A 147 0.82 7.38 -7.27
CA PHE A 147 2.14 7.66 -7.81
C PHE A 147 2.67 6.37 -8.44
N ASN A 148 3.23 6.52 -9.64
CA ASN A 148 3.67 5.42 -10.49
C ASN A 148 2.57 4.41 -10.88
N SER A 149 1.80 4.76 -11.91
CA SER A 149 1.32 3.77 -12.87
C SER A 149 1.79 4.25 -14.24
N ALA A 150 2.49 3.40 -15.00
CA ALA A 150 2.97 3.77 -16.32
C ALA A 150 1.77 4.25 -17.17
N LEU A 151 1.70 5.56 -17.43
CA LEU A 151 0.78 6.15 -18.37
C LEU A 151 1.25 5.75 -19.78
N LEU A 152 0.92 4.55 -20.22
CA LEU A 152 0.82 4.30 -21.65
C LEU A 152 -0.50 4.91 -22.09
N THR A 153 -0.49 6.20 -22.39
CA THR A 153 -1.51 6.71 -23.30
C THR A 153 -1.32 5.94 -24.61
N PRO A 154 -2.34 5.24 -25.16
CA PRO A 154 -2.23 4.81 -26.53
C PRO A 154 -2.04 6.09 -27.34
N LEU A 155 -0.95 6.14 -28.11
CA LEU A 155 -0.73 7.16 -29.11
C LEU A 155 -2.00 7.21 -29.97
N ILE A 156 -2.85 8.23 -29.77
CA ILE A 156 -3.94 8.52 -30.68
C ILE A 156 -3.26 8.88 -31.99
N LEU A 157 -3.16 7.91 -32.90
CA LEU A 157 -2.81 8.13 -34.28
C LEU A 157 -4.00 8.84 -34.93
N GLY A 158 -4.10 10.14 -34.66
CA GLY A 158 -5.13 11.02 -35.18
C GLY A 158 -4.58 11.82 -36.35
N LEU A 159 -4.57 11.22 -37.54
CA LEU A 159 -4.87 11.77 -38.87
C LEU A 159 -4.69 10.54 -39.79
N GLU A 160 -5.67 10.01 -40.50
CA GLU A 160 -6.72 10.66 -41.29
C GLU A 160 -7.91 9.69 -41.41
N ARG A 161 -9.14 10.17 -41.18
CA ARG A 161 -10.36 9.42 -41.56
C ARG A 161 -10.83 9.90 -42.94
N PRO A 162 -11.51 9.04 -43.69
CA PRO A 162 -11.47 8.95 -45.14
C PRO A 162 -12.40 9.96 -45.82
N GLN A 163 -12.04 10.41 -47.02
CA GLN A 163 -12.99 10.98 -47.98
C GLN A 163 -13.05 10.05 -49.20
N GLU A 164 -14.04 9.17 -49.17
CA GLU A 164 -14.52 8.45 -50.35
C GLU A 164 -15.36 9.40 -51.23
N ILE A 165 -15.52 9.09 -52.54
CA ILE A 165 -16.45 9.64 -53.58
C ILE A 165 -15.74 10.54 -54.64
N LEU A 166 -15.67 10.27 -55.96
CA LEU A 166 -16.34 9.34 -56.91
C LEU A 166 -15.53 9.23 -58.25
N PRO A 167 -15.85 8.28 -59.17
CA PRO A 167 -15.05 8.00 -60.36
C PRO A 167 -15.36 8.96 -61.52
N VAL A 168 -14.35 9.30 -62.33
CA VAL A 168 -14.54 9.85 -63.68
C VAL A 168 -13.77 8.98 -64.67
N VAL A 169 -14.53 8.15 -65.38
CA VAL A 169 -14.13 7.60 -66.68
C VAL A 169 -14.32 8.72 -67.70
N LEU A 170 -13.35 8.98 -68.57
CA LEU A 170 -13.61 9.59 -69.88
C LEU A 170 -12.46 9.26 -70.87
N SER A 171 -12.85 8.48 -71.88
CA SER A 171 -12.30 8.23 -73.24
C SER A 171 -10.80 8.03 -73.43
#